data_AF-A0A937CM66-F1
#
_entry.id   AF-A0A937CM66-F1
#
_cell.length_a   1.000
_cell.length_b   1.000
_cell.length_c   1.000
_cell.angle_alpha   90.00
_cell.angle_beta   90.00
_cell.angle_gamma   90.00
#
_symmetry.space_group_name_H-M   'P 1'
#
loop_
_entity.id
_entity.type
_entity.pdbx_description
1 polymer ?
#
loop_
_entity_poly.entity_id
_entity_poly.type
_entity_poly.pdbx_seq_one_letter_code
_entity_poly.pdbx_strand_id
1 'polypeptide(L)'
;MALTADGVELYKFCATENWTGDLANGLFQIGRVGGYFHGLDEGECGLLTLLRCYEPNDRVSILELLENASSTPSSFCFSTYIVGGPSDRQPLMCVGESISMSDSSSGSMRGVFVFPRMAADIQGTH
;
A
#
# COMPACT_ATOMS: atom_id res chain seq x y z
N MET A 1 9.19 10.58 9.33
CA MET A 1 9.74 9.97 10.57
C MET A 1 9.86 8.47 10.29
N ALA A 2 11.08 7.94 10.22
CA ALA A 2 11.30 6.53 9.91
C ALA A 2 10.82 5.66 11.10
N LEU A 3 10.10 4.58 10.82
CA LEU A 3 9.72 3.58 11.82
C LEU A 3 10.99 2.88 12.30
N THR A 4 11.47 3.21 13.50
CA THR A 4 12.48 2.43 14.20
C THR A 4 11.75 1.41 15.07
N ALA A 5 11.65 0.17 14.61
CA ALA A 5 11.33 -0.96 15.47
C ALA A 5 12.66 -1.44 16.09
N ASP A 6 12.84 -1.26 17.40
CA ASP A 6 13.91 -1.83 18.23
C ASP A 6 15.26 -2.04 17.54
N GLY A 7 15.95 -0.94 17.19
CA GLY A 7 17.32 -0.97 16.66
C GLY A 7 17.47 -1.47 15.21
N VAL A 8 16.39 -1.85 14.53
CA VAL A 8 16.43 -2.21 13.11
C VAL A 8 16.24 -0.97 12.24
N GLU A 9 17.26 -0.66 11.44
CA GLU A 9 17.24 0.44 10.47
C GLU A 9 16.49 0.04 9.18
N LEU A 10 15.17 -0.14 9.28
CA LEU A 10 14.31 -0.58 8.17
C LEU A 10 14.50 0.23 6.88
N TYR A 11 14.82 1.52 6.98
CA TYR A 11 15.06 2.40 5.84
C TYR A 11 16.21 1.93 4.92
N LYS A 12 17.16 1.14 5.46
CA LYS A 12 18.26 0.53 4.69
C LYS A 12 17.78 -0.57 3.75
N PHE A 13 16.71 -1.27 4.12
CA PHE A 13 16.20 -2.43 3.39
C PHE A 13 14.93 -2.11 2.61
N CYS A 14 14.15 -1.14 3.08
CA CYS A 14 12.85 -0.80 2.51
C CYS A 14 12.68 0.72 2.41
N ALA A 15 11.90 1.15 1.43
CA ALA A 15 11.16 2.42 1.54
C ALA A 15 9.82 2.13 2.23
N THR A 16 9.34 3.07 3.04
CA THR A 16 8.03 2.96 3.69
C THR A 16 7.26 4.26 3.55
N GLU A 17 5.94 4.16 3.47
CA GLU A 17 5.06 5.33 3.41
C GLU A 17 3.71 5.04 4.08
N ASN A 18 3.22 6.01 4.85
CA ASN A 18 1.86 5.94 5.40
C ASN A 18 0.84 6.30 4.32
N TRP A 19 -0.32 5.66 4.38
CA TRP A 19 -1.47 5.99 3.54
C TRP A 19 -2.74 6.02 4.39
N THR A 20 -3.75 6.74 3.91
CA THR A 20 -5.10 6.74 4.51
C THR A 20 -6.16 6.48 3.46
N GLY A 21 -7.23 5.78 3.82
CA GLY A 21 -8.38 5.54 2.95
C GLY A 21 -9.66 6.02 3.60
N ASP A 22 -10.53 6.71 2.86
CA ASP A 22 -11.86 7.09 3.31
C ASP A 22 -12.87 6.02 2.88
N LEU A 23 -13.54 5.41 3.87
CA LEU A 23 -14.49 4.33 3.63
C LEU A 23 -15.78 4.81 2.94
N ALA A 24 -16.12 6.10 3.02
CA ALA A 24 -17.36 6.63 2.45
C ALA A 24 -17.28 6.79 0.93
N ASN A 25 -16.09 7.02 0.37
CA ASN A 25 -15.90 7.29 -1.06
C ASN A 25 -14.87 6.35 -1.73
N GLY A 26 -14.15 5.53 -0.96
CA GLY A 26 -13.15 4.60 -1.49
C GLY A 26 -11.89 5.29 -2.03
N LEU A 27 -11.61 6.52 -1.58
CA LEU A 27 -10.45 7.30 -1.98
C LEU A 27 -9.30 7.08 -1.00
N PHE A 28 -8.10 6.92 -1.56
CA PHE A 28 -6.86 6.71 -0.85
C PHE A 28 -5.96 7.92 -1.04
N GLN A 29 -5.42 8.43 0.06
CA GLN A 29 -4.35 9.42 0.07
C GLN A 29 -3.02 8.67 0.18
N ILE A 30 -2.22 8.78 -0.87
CA ILE A 30 -0.88 8.22 -0.97
C ILE A 30 0.13 9.35 -1.13
N GLY A 31 1.30 9.20 -0.52
CA GLY A 31 2.35 10.18 -0.65
C GLY A 31 3.21 9.95 -1.89
N ARG A 32 4.26 10.76 -2.00
CA ARG A 32 5.20 10.73 -3.11
C ARG A 32 5.84 9.36 -3.38
N VAL A 33 6.20 8.61 -2.35
CA VAL A 33 6.89 7.32 -2.48
C VAL A 33 5.93 6.27 -3.01
N GLY A 34 4.72 6.21 -2.45
CA GLY A 34 3.65 5.33 -2.90
C GLY A 34 3.24 5.65 -4.33
N GLY A 35 2.99 6.93 -4.64
CA GLY A 35 2.67 7.37 -6.01
C GLY A 35 3.74 6.94 -7.00
N TYR A 36 5.02 7.21 -6.70
CA TYR A 36 6.14 6.80 -7.54
C TYR A 36 6.14 5.28 -7.81
N PHE A 37 6.09 4.43 -6.79
CA PHE A 37 6.14 2.98 -7.00
C PHE A 37 4.91 2.42 -7.70
N HIS A 38 3.73 3.00 -7.49
CA HIS A 38 2.49 2.57 -8.14
C HIS A 38 2.32 3.11 -9.56
N GLY A 39 3.17 4.05 -10.00
CA GLY A 39 2.98 4.75 -11.27
C GLY A 39 1.80 5.72 -11.27
N LEU A 40 1.48 6.27 -10.10
CA LEU A 40 0.38 7.21 -9.88
C LEU A 40 0.92 8.59 -9.50
N ASP A 41 0.13 9.63 -9.78
CA ASP A 41 0.42 10.96 -9.23
C ASP A 41 0.30 10.93 -7.69
N GLU A 42 1.08 11.79 -7.03
CA GLU A 42 0.97 11.97 -5.57
C GLU A 42 -0.40 12.56 -5.20
N GLY A 43 -0.97 12.09 -4.09
CA GLY A 43 -2.24 12.56 -3.57
C GLY A 43 -3.34 11.50 -3.61
N GLU A 44 -4.47 11.87 -4.18
CA GLU A 44 -5.69 11.05 -4.12
C GLU A 44 -5.81 10.07 -5.28
N CYS A 45 -6.13 8.81 -4.98
CA CYS A 45 -6.49 7.82 -5.99
C CYS A 45 -7.66 6.94 -5.50
N GLY A 46 -8.48 6.42 -6.43
CA GLY A 46 -9.54 5.47 -6.08
C GLY A 46 -9.01 4.07 -5.82
N LEU A 47 -9.68 3.31 -4.95
CA LEU A 47 -9.35 1.91 -4.63
C LEU A 47 -9.10 1.04 -5.87
N LEU A 48 -9.97 1.12 -6.88
CA LEU A 48 -9.83 0.33 -8.10
C LEU A 48 -8.62 0.75 -8.95
N THR A 49 -8.25 2.04 -8.90
CA THR A 49 -7.02 2.53 -9.53
C THR A 49 -5.80 1.92 -8.85
N LEU A 50 -5.79 1.90 -7.52
CA LEU A 50 -4.71 1.29 -6.74
C LEU A 50 -4.61 -0.22 -7.00
N LEU A 51 -5.72 -0.96 -6.99
CA LEU A 51 -5.74 -2.41 -7.24
C LEU A 51 -5.23 -2.79 -8.65
N ARG A 52 -5.42 -1.92 -9.65
CA ARG A 52 -4.91 -2.15 -11.01
C ARG A 52 -3.38 -2.14 -11.08
N CYS A 53 -2.72 -1.50 -10.13
CA CYS A 53 -1.26 -1.53 -10.02
C CYS A 53 -0.75 -2.90 -9.57
N TYR A 54 -1.57 -3.73 -8.92
CA TYR A 54 -1.15 -5.01 -8.34
C TYR A 54 -1.24 -6.19 -9.31
N GLU A 55 -0.54 -7.28 -8.98
CA GLU A 55 -0.58 -8.58 -9.66
C GLU A 55 -2.03 -9.04 -9.87
N PRO A 56 -2.48 -9.29 -11.11
CA PRO A 56 -3.87 -9.64 -11.42
C PRO A 56 -4.48 -10.75 -10.55
N ASN A 57 -3.68 -11.76 -10.20
CA ASN A 57 -4.15 -12.90 -9.43
C ASN A 57 -4.43 -12.58 -7.95
N ASP A 58 -3.87 -11.49 -7.42
CA ASP A 58 -4.03 -11.08 -6.03
C ASP A 58 -5.16 -10.06 -5.83
N ARG A 59 -5.64 -9.43 -6.92
CA ARG A 59 -6.56 -8.28 -6.84
C ARG A 59 -7.88 -8.62 -6.14
N VAL A 60 -8.44 -9.80 -6.41
CA VAL A 60 -9.72 -10.22 -5.84
C VAL A 60 -9.59 -10.44 -4.33
N SER A 61 -8.55 -11.16 -3.89
CA SER A 61 -8.35 -11.43 -2.46
C SER A 61 -7.99 -10.17 -1.68
N ILE A 62 -7.22 -9.25 -2.27
CA ILE A 62 -6.92 -7.95 -1.65
C ILE A 62 -8.19 -7.10 -1.56
N LEU A 63 -9.04 -7.09 -2.58
CA LEU A 63 -10.32 -6.38 -2.53
C LEU A 63 -11.21 -6.92 -1.41
N GLU A 64 -11.40 -8.24 -1.35
CA GLU A 64 -12.19 -8.89 -0.29
C GLU A 64 -11.66 -8.57 1.11
N LEU A 65 -10.34 -8.54 1.28
CA LEU A 65 -9.70 -8.18 2.54
C LEU A 65 -10.03 -6.73 2.96
N LEU A 66 -9.97 -5.79 2.01
CA LEU A 66 -10.30 -4.38 2.26
C LEU A 66 -11.80 -4.18 2.48
N GLU A 67 -12.66 -4.90 1.76
CA GLU A 67 -14.12 -4.89 1.98
C GLU A 67 -14.48 -5.40 3.38
N ASN A 68 -13.85 -6.49 3.83
CA ASN A 68 -14.02 -7.00 5.19
C ASN A 68 -13.59 -5.96 6.24
N ALA A 69 -12.42 -5.35 6.06
CA ALA A 69 -11.94 -4.30 6.95
C ALA A 69 -12.82 -3.04 6.92
N SER A 70 -13.50 -2.75 5.81
CA SER A 70 -14.46 -1.63 5.74
C SER A 70 -15.74 -1.90 6.51
N SER A 71 -16.13 -3.17 6.64
CA SER A 71 -17.38 -3.60 7.25
C SER A 71 -17.26 -3.80 8.76
N THR A 72 -16.09 -4.22 9.24
CA THR A 72 -15.82 -4.42 10.67
C THR A 72 -14.42 -3.90 11.02
N PRO A 73 -14.28 -3.07 12.07
CA PRO A 73 -12.98 -2.60 12.54
C PRO A 73 -12.01 -3.77 12.75
N SER A 74 -10.95 -3.80 11.96
CA SER A 74 -9.98 -4.89 11.97
C SER A 74 -8.64 -4.44 11.41
N SER A 75 -7.59 -5.14 11.84
CA SER A 75 -6.28 -5.04 11.21
C SER A 75 -6.19 -6.03 10.05
N PHE A 76 -5.42 -5.67 9.03
CA PHE A 76 -5.20 -6.49 7.84
C PHE A 76 -3.77 -6.35 7.35
N CYS A 77 -3.31 -7.36 6.59
CA CYS A 77 -2.07 -7.27 5.84
C CYS A 77 -2.17 -8.08 4.54
N PHE A 78 -1.42 -7.66 3.53
CA PHE A 78 -1.23 -8.42 2.30
C PHE A 78 0.16 -8.16 1.73
N SER A 79 0.62 -9.07 0.89
CA SER A 79 1.82 -8.90 0.09
C SER A 79 1.50 -9.21 -1.37
N THR A 80 2.02 -8.41 -2.29
CA THR A 80 1.81 -8.57 -3.73
C THR A 80 2.97 -7.96 -4.49
N TYR A 81 2.86 -7.91 -5.82
CA TYR A 81 3.75 -7.16 -6.68
C TYR A 81 2.99 -6.04 -7.38
N ILE A 82 3.64 -4.89 -7.50
CA ILE A 82 3.22 -3.82 -8.38
C ILE A 82 3.76 -4.11 -9.78
N VAL A 83 2.88 -4.15 -10.78
CA VAL A 83 3.15 -4.55 -12.18
C VAL A 83 2.87 -3.42 -13.20
N GLY A 84 2.58 -2.21 -12.73
CA GLY A 84 2.30 -1.03 -13.58
C GLY A 84 3.10 0.23 -13.20
N GLY A 85 4.11 0.07 -12.34
CA GLY A 85 4.96 1.15 -11.86
C GLY A 85 6.19 1.40 -12.75
N PRO A 86 7.14 2.24 -12.30
CA PRO A 86 8.37 2.55 -13.03
C PRO A 86 9.34 1.36 -13.14
N SER A 87 9.10 0.28 -12.42
CA SER A 87 9.86 -0.97 -12.50
C SER A 87 8.97 -2.08 -12.99
N ASP A 88 9.53 -3.03 -13.75
CA ASP A 88 8.79 -4.18 -14.30
C ASP A 88 8.00 -4.93 -13.23
N ARG A 89 8.57 -5.04 -12.02
CA ARG A 89 7.93 -5.71 -10.90
C ARG A 89 8.50 -5.26 -9.56
N GLN A 90 7.72 -4.53 -8.76
CA GLN A 90 8.12 -4.06 -7.43
C GLN A 90 7.37 -4.84 -6.33
N PRO A 91 8.05 -5.56 -5.43
CA PRO A 91 7.38 -6.18 -4.28
C PRO A 91 6.79 -5.12 -3.35
N LEU A 92 5.63 -5.42 -2.79
CA LEU A 92 4.92 -4.59 -1.82
C LEU A 92 4.40 -5.48 -0.68
N MET A 93 4.62 -5.04 0.55
CA MET A 93 3.84 -5.47 1.71
C MET A 93 3.02 -4.28 2.19
N CYS A 94 1.74 -4.51 2.47
CA CYS A 94 0.85 -3.52 3.06
C CYS A 94 0.34 -4.04 4.38
N VAL A 95 0.40 -3.20 5.41
CA VAL A 95 -0.24 -3.43 6.71
C VAL A 95 -1.15 -2.26 7.01
N GLY A 96 -2.30 -2.52 7.59
CA GLY A 96 -3.23 -1.46 7.93
C GLY A 96 -4.30 -1.89 8.91
N GLU A 97 -5.13 -0.93 9.27
CA GLU A 97 -6.30 -1.13 10.10
C GLU A 97 -7.42 -0.19 9.68
N SER A 98 -8.66 -0.61 9.93
CA SER A 98 -9.81 0.27 9.87
C SER A 98 -10.19 0.77 11.26
N ILE A 99 -10.54 2.05 11.32
CA ILE A 99 -11.03 2.71 12.53
C ILE A 99 -12.55 2.85 12.40
N SER A 100 -13.27 2.45 13.46
CA SER A 100 -14.74 2.47 13.48
C SER A 100 -15.30 3.86 13.19
N MET A 101 -16.41 3.90 12.45
CA MET A 101 -17.30 5.07 12.38
C MET A 101 -17.71 5.48 13.81
N SER A 102 -17.45 6.74 14.15
CA SER A 102 -18.16 7.43 15.23
C SER A 102 -19.33 8.22 14.62
N ASP A 103 -20.32 8.62 15.40
CA ASP A 103 -21.53 9.35 14.95
C ASP A 103 -21.26 10.65 14.17
N SER A 104 -20.00 11.09 14.06
CA SER A 104 -19.58 12.34 13.40
C SER A 104 -18.49 12.18 12.33
N SER A 105 -17.99 10.97 12.06
CA SER A 105 -16.89 10.74 11.11
C SER A 105 -17.19 9.57 10.17
N SER A 106 -17.05 9.79 8.86
CA SER A 106 -16.91 8.68 7.91
C SER A 106 -15.74 7.82 8.37
N GLY A 107 -15.92 6.50 8.47
CA GLY A 107 -14.86 5.60 8.92
C GLY A 107 -13.63 5.73 8.02
N SER A 108 -12.45 5.45 8.56
CA SER A 108 -11.19 5.58 7.82
C SER A 108 -10.34 4.34 7.96
N MET A 109 -9.59 4.01 6.91
CA MET A 109 -8.45 3.11 6.99
C MET A 109 -7.15 3.90 7.06
N ARG A 110 -6.16 3.32 7.71
CA ARG A 110 -4.78 3.79 7.65
C ARG A 110 -3.85 2.61 7.55
N GLY A 111 -2.68 2.84 6.97
CA GLY A 111 -1.70 1.79 6.88
C GLY A 111 -0.34 2.28 6.46
N VAL A 112 0.55 1.32 6.24
CA VAL A 112 1.91 1.52 5.78
C VAL A 112 2.15 0.62 4.58
N PHE A 113 2.60 1.21 3.48
CA PHE A 113 3.25 0.48 2.41
C PHE A 113 4.72 0.28 2.76
N VAL A 114 5.21 -0.94 2.53
CA VAL A 114 6.60 -1.34 2.67
C VAL A 114 7.08 -1.85 1.33
N PHE A 115 8.03 -1.13 0.74
CA PHE A 115 8.63 -1.43 -0.56
C PHE A 115 10.06 -1.94 -0.33
N PRO A 116 10.31 -3.25 -0.41
CA PRO A 116 11.67 -3.78 -0.34
C PRO A 116 12.54 -3.18 -1.45
N ARG A 117 13.76 -2.78 -1.10
CA ARG A 117 14.78 -2.37 -2.07
C ARG A 117 15.34 -3.63 -2.71
N MET A 118 14.98 -3.86 -3.96
CA MET A 118 15.62 -4.89 -4.76
C MET A 118 17.05 -4.43 -5.09
N ALA A 119 18.02 -5.34 -5.03
CA ALA A 119 19.29 -5.08 -5.70
C ALA A 119 18.95 -4.82 -7.18
N ALA A 120 19.47 -3.74 -7.76
CA ALA A 120 19.41 -3.58 -9.19
C ALA A 120 19.96 -4.88 -9.79
N ASP A 121 19.21 -5.52 -10.69
CA ASP A 121 19.74 -6.66 -11.43
C ASP A 121 21.10 -6.22 -11.95
N ILE A 122 22.16 -6.88 -11.46
CA ILE A 122 23.46 -6.79 -12.09
C ILE A 122 23.16 -7.37 -13.46
N GLN A 123 22.92 -6.50 -14.45
CA GLN A 123 22.73 -6.89 -15.82
C GLN A 123 24.03 -7.58 -16.25
N GLY A 124 24.05 -8.90 -16.06
CA GLY A 124 25.01 -9.79 -16.66
C GLY A 124 24.74 -9.72 -18.14
N THR A 125 25.58 -8.96 -18.84
CA THR A 125 25.76 -9.08 -20.28
C THR A 125 26.12 -10.52 -20.60
N HIS A 126 25.24 -11.22 -21.34
CA HIS A 126 25.58 -12.38 -22.15
C HIS A 126 24.82 -12.33 -23.46
#